data_AF-A0A6L7CML6-F1
#
_entry.id   AF-A0A6L7CML6-F1
#
_cell.length_a   1.000
_cell.length_b   1.000
_cell.length_c   1.000
_cell.angle_alpha   90.00
_cell.angle_beta   90.00
_cell.angle_gamma   90.00
#
_symmetry.space_group_name_H-M   'P 1'
#
loop_
_entity.id
_entity.type
_entity.pdbx_description
1 polymer ?
#
loop_
_entity_poly.entity_id
_entity_poly.type
_entity_poly.pdbx_seq_one_letter_code
_entity_poly.pdbx_strand_id
1 'polypeptide(L)'
;MVPVAQETTANTVRLPYSFSRRFSLVAWCEASLEILHVHPLSLSVLQELQRGLNAPFTLRQIDGAEFEQRLNAVWQRDSSEARQLMEDLGSAEDFFTLAEELPETEDLLESDDDAPIIKLINAMLAEAIKEGASDIHIETFEKSLVIRFRVDGTLHEMLRPGRKLASLLVSRIKVMARLDIAEKRVPQDGRIALLLGGRAID
;
A
#
# COMPACT_ATOMS: atom_id res chain seq x y z
N MET A 1 4.64 -16.94 9.32
CA MET A 1 5.54 -15.94 8.70
C MET A 1 6.04 -15.03 9.82
N VAL A 2 7.36 -14.89 9.95
CA VAL A 2 8.02 -14.06 10.98
C VAL A 2 7.87 -12.59 10.62
N PRO A 3 7.26 -11.74 11.46
CA PRO A 3 7.45 -10.32 11.27
C PRO A 3 8.95 -10.06 11.52
N VAL A 4 9.67 -9.45 10.58
CA VAL A 4 11.05 -9.03 10.83
C VAL A 4 11.00 -7.52 10.91
N ALA A 5 11.24 -6.97 12.09
CA ALA A 5 11.35 -5.53 12.26
C ALA A 5 12.60 -5.00 11.51
N GLN A 6 12.40 -4.07 10.58
CA GLN A 6 13.49 -3.33 9.95
C GLN A 6 13.80 -2.05 10.76
N GLU A 7 15.08 -1.79 11.03
CA GLU A 7 15.57 -0.56 11.69
C GLU A 7 15.55 0.64 10.73
N THR A 8 15.58 1.92 11.12
CA THR A 8 15.03 2.72 12.23
C THR A 8 15.28 4.17 11.81
N THR A 9 14.25 5.00 11.68
CA THR A 9 14.35 6.44 12.01
C THR A 9 13.14 6.81 12.86
N ALA A 10 13.37 7.69 13.84
CA ALA A 10 12.55 7.92 15.03
C ALA A 10 11.01 7.95 14.77
N ASN A 11 10.31 6.98 15.37
CA ASN A 11 8.91 6.95 15.83
C ASN A 11 8.00 5.81 15.37
N THR A 12 8.38 4.91 14.47
CA THR A 12 7.43 3.86 14.03
C THR A 12 8.14 2.56 13.69
N VAL A 13 8.08 1.60 14.61
CA VAL A 13 8.31 0.19 14.26
C VAL A 13 7.13 -0.26 13.41
N ARG A 14 7.38 -0.72 12.18
CA ARG A 14 6.32 -1.11 11.26
C ARG A 14 6.05 -2.61 11.37
N LEU A 15 4.79 -2.95 11.59
CA LEU A 15 4.28 -4.30 11.42
C LEU A 15 3.69 -4.43 10.02
N PRO A 16 3.69 -5.64 9.42
CA PRO A 16 3.02 -5.88 8.15
C PRO A 16 1.60 -5.33 8.16
N TYR A 17 1.17 -4.66 7.08
CA TYR A 17 -0.16 -4.05 7.03
C TYR A 17 -1.26 -5.11 7.20
N SER A 18 -1.10 -6.25 6.53
CA SER A 18 -2.01 -7.39 6.59
C SER A 18 -2.13 -7.95 8.02
N PHE A 19 -1.01 -8.04 8.74
CA PHE A 19 -0.97 -8.47 10.13
C PHE A 19 -1.67 -7.45 11.05
N SER A 20 -1.33 -6.17 10.89
CA SER A 20 -1.90 -5.05 11.64
C SER A 20 -3.42 -4.98 11.49
N ARG A 21 -3.92 -5.14 10.26
CA ARG A 21 -5.36 -5.19 9.95
C ARG A 21 -6.03 -6.44 10.51
N ARG A 22 -5.47 -7.62 10.23
CA ARG A 22 -6.06 -8.90 10.64
C ARG A 22 -6.28 -8.98 12.15
N PHE A 23 -5.34 -8.46 12.94
CA PHE A 23 -5.41 -8.51 14.39
C PHE A 23 -5.80 -7.17 15.02
N SER A 24 -6.14 -6.15 14.22
CA SER A 24 -6.52 -4.80 14.65
C SER A 24 -5.54 -4.24 15.69
N LEU A 25 -4.27 -4.25 15.33
CA LEU A 25 -3.16 -3.80 16.16
C LEU A 25 -2.13 -3.00 15.35
N VAL A 26 -1.36 -2.14 16.02
CA VAL A 26 -0.30 -1.35 15.41
C VAL A 26 0.83 -1.14 16.41
N ALA A 27 2.08 -1.17 15.95
CA ALA A 27 3.24 -0.84 16.77
C ALA A 27 3.47 0.68 16.75
N TRP A 28 3.74 1.24 17.91
CA TRP A 28 3.94 2.67 18.12
C TRP A 28 5.14 2.89 19.05
N CYS A 29 6.00 3.86 18.73
CA CYS A 29 7.18 4.13 19.54
C CYS A 29 7.35 5.65 19.71
N GLU A 30 7.07 6.16 20.92
CA GLU A 30 7.38 7.54 21.29
C GLU A 30 8.58 7.59 22.24
N ALA A 31 8.51 6.85 23.35
CA ALA A 31 9.61 6.69 24.31
C ALA A 31 9.94 5.20 24.59
N SER A 32 8.92 4.34 24.51
CA SER A 32 9.03 2.88 24.57
C SER A 32 8.11 2.26 23.52
N LEU A 33 8.40 1.02 23.12
CA LEU A 33 7.58 0.30 22.15
C LEU A 33 6.24 -0.12 22.78
N GLU A 34 5.14 0.34 22.20
CA GLU A 34 3.77 -0.02 22.55
C GLU A 34 3.12 -0.76 21.39
N ILE A 35 2.37 -1.82 21.69
CA ILE A 35 1.43 -2.44 20.75
C ILE A 35 0.03 -1.96 21.11
N LEU A 36 -0.50 -1.08 20.27
CA LEU A 36 -1.84 -0.57 20.39
C LEU A 36 -2.79 -1.59 19.75
N HIS A 37 -3.85 -2.00 20.43
CA HIS A 37 -4.76 -3.04 19.94
C HIS A 37 -6.23 -2.73 20.26
N VAL A 38 -7.14 -3.13 19.38
CA VAL A 38 -8.59 -2.89 19.58
C VAL A 38 -9.23 -4.00 20.43
N HIS A 39 -8.83 -5.25 20.18
CA HIS A 39 -9.39 -6.43 20.83
C HIS A 39 -8.32 -7.19 21.64
N PRO A 40 -8.70 -8.01 22.63
CA PRO A 40 -7.76 -8.86 23.34
C PRO A 40 -6.97 -9.76 22.37
N LEU A 41 -5.65 -9.80 22.55
CA LEU A 41 -4.74 -10.56 21.69
C LEU A 41 -4.60 -12.00 22.19
N SER A 42 -4.58 -12.97 21.27
CA SER A 42 -4.29 -14.36 21.60
C SER A 42 -2.81 -14.57 21.91
N LEU A 43 -2.49 -15.61 22.69
CA LEU A 43 -1.11 -15.96 23.02
C LEU A 43 -0.24 -16.17 21.77
N SER A 44 -0.82 -16.76 20.71
CA SER A 44 -0.13 -16.94 19.42
C SER A 44 0.29 -15.62 18.77
N VAL A 45 -0.57 -14.60 18.80
CA VAL A 45 -0.25 -13.28 18.23
C VAL A 45 0.84 -12.61 19.06
N LEU A 46 0.77 -12.71 20.39
CA LEU A 46 1.79 -12.19 21.29
C LEU A 46 3.16 -12.84 21.08
N GLN A 47 3.19 -14.16 20.86
CA GLN A 47 4.42 -14.89 20.54
C GLN A 47 5.01 -14.45 19.20
N GLU A 48 4.18 -14.25 18.17
CA GLU A 48 4.65 -13.75 16.88
C GLU A 48 5.20 -12.32 16.98
N LEU A 49 4.55 -11.44 17.75
CA LEU A 49 5.03 -10.09 18.02
C LEU A 49 6.39 -10.12 18.76
N GLN A 50 6.52 -10.93 19.81
CA GLN A 50 7.79 -11.09 20.54
C GLN A 50 8.91 -11.59 19.63
N ARG A 51 8.59 -12.57 18.79
CA ARG A 51 9.54 -13.18 17.85
C ARG A 51 10.03 -12.19 16.81
N GLY A 52 9.17 -11.27 16.38
CA GLY A 52 9.48 -10.35 15.30
C GLY A 52 10.05 -8.99 15.70
N LEU A 53 9.65 -8.48 16.86
CA LEU A 53 10.07 -7.15 17.32
C LEU A 53 11.40 -7.17 18.07
N ASN A 54 11.82 -8.34 18.56
CA ASN A 54 13.07 -8.57 19.30
C ASN A 54 13.36 -7.52 20.40
N ALA A 55 12.31 -6.93 20.96
CA ALA A 55 12.35 -5.87 21.95
C ALA A 55 11.16 -6.02 22.89
N PRO A 56 11.30 -5.67 24.19
CA PRO A 56 10.18 -5.63 25.10
C PRO A 56 9.19 -4.55 24.66
N PHE A 57 7.90 -4.87 24.74
CA PHE A 57 6.82 -3.95 24.44
C PHE A 57 5.74 -4.04 25.51
N THR A 58 4.97 -2.97 25.64
CA THR A 58 3.74 -2.95 26.45
C THR A 58 2.52 -3.05 25.54
N LEU A 59 1.40 -3.52 26.10
CA LEU A 59 0.13 -3.58 25.40
C LEU A 59 -0.75 -2.44 25.88
N ARG A 60 -1.40 -1.74 24.94
CA ARG A 60 -2.38 -0.71 25.24
C ARG A 60 -3.62 -0.90 24.40
N GLN A 61 -4.76 -1.03 25.06
CA GLN A 61 -6.03 -1.11 24.35
C GLN A 61 -6.46 0.29 23.89
N ILE A 62 -6.87 0.39 22.63
CA ILE A 62 -7.40 1.61 21.99
C ILE A 62 -8.75 1.31 21.33
N ASP A 63 -9.49 2.34 20.95
CA ASP A 63 -10.70 2.16 20.16
C ASP A 63 -10.42 2.04 18.66
N GLY A 64 -11.45 1.68 17.89
CA GLY A 64 -11.32 1.52 16.44
C GLY A 64 -11.00 2.82 15.71
N ALA A 65 -11.46 3.97 16.21
CA ALA A 65 -11.21 5.26 15.55
C ALA A 65 -9.75 5.68 15.71
N GLU A 66 -9.19 5.54 16.92
CA GLU A 66 -7.77 5.76 17.18
C GLU A 66 -6.93 4.74 16.41
N PHE A 67 -7.35 3.48 16.31
CA PHE A 67 -6.62 2.47 15.52
C PHE A 67 -6.49 2.90 14.06
N GLU A 68 -7.60 3.30 13.42
CA GLU A 68 -7.56 3.80 12.04
C GLU A 68 -6.66 5.03 11.92
N GLN A 69 -6.71 5.96 12.88
CA GLN A 69 -5.87 7.15 12.86
C GLN A 69 -4.38 6.80 12.96
N ARG A 70 -4.00 5.92 13.90
CA ARG A 70 -2.62 5.50 14.13
C ARG A 70 -2.08 4.67 12.97
N LEU A 71 -2.88 3.73 12.46
CA LEU A 71 -2.51 2.95 11.29
C LEU A 71 -2.29 3.87 10.09
N ASN A 72 -3.21 4.82 9.83
CA ASN A 72 -3.01 5.78 8.77
C ASN A 72 -1.76 6.65 9.00
N ALA A 73 -1.44 7.07 10.22
CA ALA A 73 -0.25 7.87 10.49
C ALA A 73 1.07 7.11 10.24
N VAL A 74 1.14 5.83 10.62
CA VAL A 74 2.32 4.97 10.37
C VAL A 74 2.57 4.80 8.87
N TRP A 75 1.50 4.74 8.07
CA TRP A 75 1.54 4.50 6.63
C TRP A 75 1.45 5.78 5.77
N GLN A 76 1.02 6.92 6.32
CA GLN A 76 0.93 8.21 5.61
C GLN A 76 2.29 8.78 5.22
N ARG A 77 3.38 8.37 5.88
CA ARG A 77 4.75 8.76 5.49
C ARG A 77 5.18 8.24 4.10
N ASP A 78 4.46 7.29 3.50
CA ASP A 78 4.60 6.97 2.07
C ASP A 78 4.21 8.14 1.16
N SER A 79 3.33 9.04 1.60
CA SER A 79 2.91 10.19 0.78
C SER A 79 4.03 11.22 0.59
N SER A 80 4.98 11.32 1.52
CA SER A 80 6.18 12.15 1.37
C SER A 80 7.19 11.54 0.41
N GLU A 81 7.38 10.22 0.43
CA GLU A 81 8.21 9.53 -0.58
C GLU A 81 7.56 9.59 -1.95
N ALA A 82 6.25 9.41 -2.05
CA ALA A 82 5.48 9.60 -3.28
C ALA A 82 5.67 11.00 -3.87
N ARG A 83 5.70 12.04 -3.01
CA ARG A 83 5.91 13.42 -3.42
C ARG A 83 7.33 13.68 -3.93
N GLN A 84 8.34 13.08 -3.31
CA GLN A 84 9.74 13.18 -3.72
C GLN A 84 10.01 12.38 -5.00
N LEU A 85 9.39 11.21 -5.15
CA LEU A 85 9.40 10.43 -6.39
C LEU A 85 8.71 11.16 -7.55
N MET A 86 7.69 11.98 -7.29
CA MET A 86 7.06 12.79 -8.35
C MET A 86 7.94 13.93 -8.86
N GLU A 87 8.88 14.42 -8.05
CA GLU A 87 9.89 15.37 -8.52
C GLU A 87 10.96 14.66 -9.37
N ASP A 88 11.22 13.37 -9.14
CA ASP A 88 12.15 12.54 -9.91
C ASP A 88 11.54 11.89 -11.17
N LEU A 89 10.26 11.48 -11.14
CA LEU A 89 9.55 10.76 -12.21
C LEU A 89 8.94 11.71 -13.26
N GLY A 90 9.75 12.64 -13.77
CA GLY A 90 9.32 13.64 -14.73
C GLY A 90 9.01 13.11 -16.15
N SER A 91 9.15 11.80 -16.40
CA SER A 91 9.04 11.22 -17.75
C SER A 91 8.15 9.97 -17.82
N ALA A 92 7.48 9.79 -18.96
CA ALA A 92 6.71 8.57 -19.23
C ALA A 92 7.62 7.33 -19.27
N GLU A 93 8.88 7.50 -19.65
CA GLU A 93 9.89 6.43 -19.71
C GLU A 93 10.12 5.77 -18.34
N ASP A 94 10.02 6.53 -17.25
CA ASP A 94 10.19 6.00 -15.90
C ASP A 94 9.02 5.08 -15.49
N PHE A 95 7.80 5.35 -15.95
CA PHE A 95 6.64 4.50 -15.67
C PHE A 95 6.76 3.13 -16.34
N PHE A 96 7.19 3.11 -17.61
CA PHE A 96 7.40 1.87 -18.35
C PHE A 96 8.55 1.05 -17.79
N THR A 97 9.68 1.70 -17.49
CA THR A 97 10.87 1.05 -16.93
C THR A 97 10.55 0.41 -15.58
N LEU A 98 9.85 1.13 -14.71
CA LEU A 98 9.48 0.62 -13.40
C LEU A 98 8.57 -0.60 -13.48
N ALA A 99 7.67 -0.66 -14.47
CA ALA A 99 6.81 -1.83 -14.68
C ALA A 99 7.59 -3.07 -15.16
N GLU A 100 8.65 -2.89 -15.93
CA GLU A 100 9.53 -3.97 -16.41
C GLU A 100 10.48 -4.47 -15.33
N GLU A 101 10.92 -3.60 -14.41
CA GLU A 101 11.82 -3.93 -13.30
C GLU A 101 11.14 -4.71 -12.16
N LEU A 102 9.81 -4.80 -12.14
CA LEU A 102 9.09 -5.52 -11.11
C LEU A 102 9.36 -7.04 -11.18
N PRO A 103 9.81 -7.67 -10.08
CA PRO A 103 10.07 -9.10 -10.06
C PRO A 103 8.84 -9.91 -10.49
N GLU A 104 9.03 -10.91 -11.35
CA GLU A 104 7.96 -11.86 -11.70
C GLU A 104 7.68 -12.88 -10.58
N THR A 105 8.38 -12.82 -9.45
CA THR A 105 8.31 -13.81 -8.38
C THR A 105 7.17 -13.50 -7.40
N GLU A 106 6.53 -14.58 -6.93
CA GLU A 106 5.36 -14.57 -6.04
C GLU A 106 5.70 -14.11 -4.61
N ASP A 107 7.00 -13.94 -4.31
CA ASP A 107 7.55 -13.61 -2.99
C ASP A 107 7.21 -12.19 -2.50
N LEU A 108 6.69 -11.30 -3.37
CA LEU A 108 6.24 -9.95 -3.01
C LEU A 108 4.88 -9.92 -2.29
N LEU A 109 4.16 -11.04 -2.23
CA LEU A 109 3.02 -11.18 -1.32
C LEU A 109 3.46 -11.45 0.12
N GLU A 110 4.71 -11.90 0.31
CA GLU A 110 5.31 -12.24 1.61
C GLU A 110 6.43 -11.28 2.04
N SER A 111 6.94 -10.43 1.14
CA SER A 111 7.91 -9.38 1.47
C SER A 111 7.20 -8.05 1.73
N ASP A 112 7.44 -7.48 2.91
CA ASP A 112 6.90 -6.19 3.41
C ASP A 112 7.35 -4.96 2.59
N ASP A 113 8.00 -5.15 1.44
CA ASP A 113 8.52 -4.09 0.60
C ASP A 113 7.52 -3.75 -0.52
N ASP A 114 6.40 -3.14 -0.11
CA ASP A 114 5.37 -2.58 -1.02
C ASP A 114 5.93 -1.45 -1.91
N ALA A 115 7.16 -0.99 -1.67
CA ALA A 115 7.74 0.20 -2.29
C ALA A 115 7.68 0.19 -3.83
N PRO A 116 7.97 -0.92 -4.54
CA PRO A 116 7.89 -0.94 -6.00
C PRO A 116 6.45 -0.81 -6.53
N ILE A 117 5.48 -1.43 -5.86
CA ILE A 117 4.06 -1.37 -6.25
C ILE A 117 3.47 0.01 -5.96
N ILE A 118 3.84 0.62 -4.82
CA ILE A 118 3.47 1.99 -4.48
C ILE A 118 4.01 2.95 -5.54
N LYS A 119 5.31 2.83 -5.89
CA LYS A 119 5.94 3.64 -6.93
C LYS A 119 5.19 3.51 -8.25
N LEU A 120 4.85 2.28 -8.66
CA LEU A 120 4.10 2.05 -9.90
C LEU A 120 2.73 2.72 -9.89
N ILE A 121 1.97 2.60 -8.78
CA ILE A 121 0.65 3.23 -8.68
C ILE A 121 0.77 4.76 -8.73
N ASN A 122 1.73 5.34 -8.01
CA ASN A 122 1.95 6.78 -8.00
C ASN A 122 2.37 7.29 -9.39
N ALA A 123 3.27 6.57 -10.07
CA ALA A 123 3.68 6.88 -11.43
C ALA A 123 2.51 6.76 -12.42
N MET A 124 1.69 5.72 -12.31
CA MET A 124 0.47 5.53 -13.12
C MET A 124 -0.51 6.70 -12.95
N LEU A 125 -0.74 7.13 -11.71
CA LEU A 125 -1.62 8.27 -11.40
C LEU A 125 -1.04 9.58 -11.94
N ALA A 126 0.27 9.79 -11.79
CA ALA A 126 0.97 10.94 -12.35
C ALA A 126 0.79 11.03 -13.87
N GLU A 127 1.05 9.91 -14.57
CA GLU A 127 0.96 9.84 -16.03
C GLU A 127 -0.48 10.02 -16.49
N ALA A 128 -1.46 9.43 -15.80
CA ALA A 128 -2.88 9.64 -16.11
C ALA A 128 -3.27 11.13 -16.02
N ILE A 129 -2.77 11.85 -15.02
CA ILE A 129 -3.04 13.28 -14.85
C ILE A 129 -2.35 14.11 -15.92
N LYS A 130 -1.10 13.78 -16.23
CA LYS A 130 -0.32 14.43 -17.29
C LYS A 130 -0.97 14.27 -18.66
N GLU A 131 -1.48 13.08 -18.97
CA GLU A 131 -2.22 12.78 -20.21
C GLU A 131 -3.67 13.30 -20.19
N GLY A 132 -4.15 13.87 -19.07
CA GLY A 132 -5.52 14.36 -18.95
C GLY A 132 -6.59 13.26 -18.98
N ALA A 133 -6.24 12.05 -18.51
CA ALA A 133 -7.16 10.92 -18.46
C ALA A 133 -8.30 11.15 -17.46
N SER A 134 -9.52 10.84 -17.91
CA SER A 134 -10.74 10.84 -17.08
C SER A 134 -10.84 9.60 -16.20
N ASP A 135 -10.31 8.46 -16.65
CA ASP A 135 -10.44 7.17 -15.97
C ASP A 135 -9.19 6.33 -16.22
N ILE A 136 -8.83 5.56 -15.20
CA ILE A 136 -7.79 4.52 -15.28
C ILE A 136 -8.48 3.17 -15.16
N HIS A 137 -8.36 2.36 -16.20
CA HIS A 137 -8.90 1.02 -16.28
C HIS A 137 -7.78 0.00 -16.01
N ILE A 138 -7.99 -0.89 -15.04
CA ILE A 138 -7.05 -1.97 -14.71
C ILE A 138 -7.79 -3.30 -14.90
N GLU A 139 -7.46 -4.01 -15.97
CA GLU A 139 -8.20 -5.19 -16.45
C GLU A 139 -7.34 -6.44 -16.40
N THR A 140 -7.82 -7.46 -15.69
CA THR A 140 -7.09 -8.72 -15.55
C THR A 140 -7.65 -9.77 -16.52
N PHE A 141 -6.80 -10.27 -17.41
CA PHE A 141 -7.09 -11.36 -18.35
C PHE A 141 -6.35 -12.63 -17.95
N GLU A 142 -6.65 -13.75 -18.62
CA GLU A 142 -6.10 -15.08 -18.31
C GLU A 142 -4.56 -15.10 -18.22
N LYS A 143 -3.86 -14.34 -19.07
CA LYS A 143 -2.39 -14.36 -19.16
C LYS A 143 -1.73 -12.99 -18.96
N SER A 144 -2.50 -11.92 -18.93
CA SER A 144 -1.97 -10.56 -18.85
C SER A 144 -2.85 -9.67 -17.98
N LEU A 145 -2.25 -8.61 -17.49
CA LEU A 145 -2.96 -7.43 -17.01
C LEU A 145 -2.92 -6.39 -18.14
N VAL A 146 -3.96 -5.57 -18.27
CA VAL A 146 -4.00 -4.45 -19.20
C VAL A 146 -4.39 -3.21 -18.42
N ILE A 147 -3.60 -2.15 -18.56
CA ILE A 147 -3.88 -0.83 -18.00
C ILE A 147 -4.22 0.10 -19.16
N ARG A 148 -5.39 0.74 -19.10
CA ARG A 148 -5.87 1.68 -20.12
C ARG A 148 -6.26 3.01 -19.51
N PHE A 149 -6.01 4.10 -20.22
CA PHE A 149 -6.49 5.43 -19.86
C PHE A 149 -7.63 5.83 -20.78
N ARG A 150 -8.68 6.45 -20.21
CA ARG A 150 -9.72 7.11 -21.00
C ARG A 150 -9.36 8.57 -21.19
N VAL A 151 -8.84 8.93 -22.35
CA VAL A 151 -8.48 10.31 -22.72
C VAL A 151 -9.44 10.76 -23.81
N ASP A 152 -10.10 11.91 -23.61
CA ASP A 152 -11.10 12.47 -24.54
C ASP A 152 -12.16 11.45 -25.01
N GLY A 153 -12.60 10.59 -24.09
CA GLY A 153 -13.62 9.57 -24.35
C GLY A 153 -13.13 8.30 -25.06
N THR A 154 -11.84 8.23 -25.43
CA THR A 154 -11.25 7.07 -26.09
C THR A 154 -10.34 6.31 -25.13
N LEU A 155 -10.37 4.98 -25.20
CA LEU A 155 -9.50 4.11 -24.39
C LEU A 155 -8.16 3.89 -25.10
N HIS A 156 -7.07 4.22 -24.41
CA HIS A 156 -5.71 4.01 -24.87
C HIS A 156 -5.04 2.96 -23.97
N GLU A 157 -4.50 1.90 -24.57
CA GLU A 157 -3.70 0.92 -23.84
C GLU A 157 -2.33 1.52 -23.52
N MET A 158 -2.02 1.59 -22.23
CA MET A 158 -0.77 2.14 -21.74
C MET A 158 0.22 1.01 -21.49
N LEU A 159 -0.18 -0.02 -20.75
CA LEU A 159 0.71 -1.07 -20.29
C LEU A 159 0.03 -2.43 -20.34
N ARG A 160 0.78 -3.48 -20.69
CA ARG A 160 0.32 -4.87 -20.68
C ARG A 160 1.28 -5.78 -19.91
N PRO A 161 1.36 -5.66 -18.58
CA PRO A 161 2.30 -6.48 -17.81
C PRO A 161 1.75 -7.90 -17.61
N GLY A 162 2.59 -8.78 -17.08
CA GLY A 162 2.21 -10.14 -16.72
C GLY A 162 1.07 -10.18 -15.70
N ARG A 163 0.22 -11.21 -15.76
CA ARG A 163 -0.95 -11.37 -14.87
C ARG A 163 -0.63 -11.30 -13.38
N LYS A 164 0.59 -11.68 -12.98
CA LYS A 164 1.01 -11.74 -11.56
C LYS A 164 0.85 -10.38 -10.86
N LEU A 165 1.17 -9.30 -11.56
CA LEU A 165 1.08 -7.93 -11.07
C LEU A 165 -0.34 -7.50 -10.69
N ALA A 166 -1.36 -8.12 -11.30
CA ALA A 166 -2.76 -7.79 -11.03
C ALA A 166 -3.13 -7.95 -9.56
N SER A 167 -2.65 -9.04 -8.92
CA SER A 167 -2.98 -9.33 -7.52
C SER A 167 -2.40 -8.29 -6.56
N LEU A 168 -1.17 -7.84 -6.83
CA LEU A 168 -0.45 -6.83 -6.06
C LEU A 168 -1.11 -5.46 -6.19
N LEU A 169 -1.40 -5.03 -7.44
CA LEU A 169 -2.07 -3.76 -7.71
C LEU A 169 -3.47 -3.70 -7.08
N VAL A 170 -4.28 -4.74 -7.24
CA VAL A 170 -5.63 -4.78 -6.64
C VAL A 170 -5.54 -4.70 -5.11
N SER A 171 -4.61 -5.44 -4.50
CA SER A 171 -4.41 -5.40 -3.05
C SER A 171 -4.05 -3.99 -2.58
N ARG A 172 -3.08 -3.35 -3.23
CA ARG A 172 -2.61 -2.03 -2.83
C ARG A 172 -3.64 -0.92 -3.08
N ILE A 173 -4.38 -0.96 -4.19
CA ILE A 173 -5.48 -0.03 -4.46
C ILE A 173 -6.58 -0.17 -3.40
N LYS A 174 -6.93 -1.41 -3.03
CA LYS A 174 -7.90 -1.66 -1.96
C LYS A 174 -7.44 -1.09 -0.63
N VAL A 175 -6.15 -1.23 -0.28
CA VAL A 175 -5.57 -0.60 0.91
C VAL A 175 -5.75 0.92 0.88
N MET A 176 -5.36 1.56 -0.23
CA MET A 176 -5.44 3.02 -0.39
C MET A 176 -6.88 3.54 -0.29
N ALA A 177 -7.84 2.78 -0.83
CA ALA A 177 -9.26 3.11 -0.83
C ALA A 177 -10.03 2.63 0.42
N ARG A 178 -9.33 2.05 1.41
CA ARG A 178 -9.92 1.49 2.65
C ARG A 178 -10.96 0.39 2.40
N LEU A 179 -10.70 -0.47 1.41
CA LEU A 179 -11.54 -1.59 1.00
C LEU A 179 -11.09 -2.91 1.63
N ASP A 180 -11.98 -3.91 1.63
CA ASP A 180 -11.66 -5.26 2.11
C ASP A 180 -10.84 -6.02 1.06
N ILE A 181 -9.58 -6.30 1.42
CA ILE A 181 -8.60 -7.02 0.59
C ILE A 181 -9.01 -8.49 0.41
N ALA A 182 -9.53 -9.12 1.47
CA ALA A 182 -9.88 -10.54 1.47
C ALA A 182 -11.13 -10.83 0.64
N GLU A 183 -12.08 -9.90 0.60
CA GLU A 183 -13.30 -10.06 -0.17
C GLU A 183 -13.08 -9.75 -1.66
N LYS A 184 -13.38 -10.71 -2.55
CA LYS A 184 -13.13 -10.61 -4.01
C LYS A 184 -14.38 -10.91 -4.85
N ARG A 185 -15.50 -11.25 -4.22
CA ARG A 185 -16.70 -11.79 -4.87
C ARG A 185 -17.81 -10.76 -5.02
N VAL A 186 -17.77 -9.68 -4.24
CA VAL A 186 -18.75 -8.58 -4.31
C VAL A 186 -18.08 -7.31 -4.82
N PRO A 187 -18.82 -6.45 -5.56
CA PRO A 187 -18.35 -5.11 -5.90
C PRO A 187 -18.02 -4.30 -4.64
N GLN A 188 -17.01 -3.43 -4.74
CA GLN A 188 -16.57 -2.55 -3.65
C GLN A 188 -16.25 -1.16 -4.21
N ASP A 189 -16.71 -0.13 -3.49
CA ASP A 189 -16.53 1.28 -3.85
C ASP A 189 -15.79 2.00 -2.74
N GLY A 190 -14.76 2.77 -3.09
CA GLY A 190 -13.94 3.51 -2.14
C GLY A 190 -13.49 4.84 -2.74
N ARG A 191 -12.84 5.66 -1.90
CA ARG A 191 -12.28 6.96 -2.31
C ARG A 191 -10.85 7.08 -1.81
N ILE A 192 -10.01 7.76 -2.57
CA ILE A 192 -8.61 8.00 -2.24
C ILE A 192 -8.38 9.50 -2.37
N ALA A 193 -8.11 10.17 -1.25
CA ALA A 193 -7.69 11.57 -1.28
C ALA A 193 -6.19 11.63 -1.62
N LEU A 194 -5.85 12.21 -2.76
CA LEU A 194 -4.47 12.39 -3.21
C LEU A 194 -4.11 13.88 -3.20
N LEU A 195 -2.94 14.21 -2.65
CA LEU A 195 -2.32 15.52 -2.78
C LEU A 195 -1.21 15.43 -3.82
N LEU A 196 -1.48 15.91 -5.04
CA LEU A 196 -0.55 15.87 -6.15
C LEU A 196 -0.06 17.27 -6.52
N GLY A 197 1.24 17.56 -6.38
CA GLY A 197 1.80 18.87 -6.77
C GLY A 197 1.13 20.08 -6.09
N GLY A 198 0.52 19.90 -4.91
CA GLY A 198 -0.26 20.93 -4.22
C GLY A 198 -1.73 21.05 -4.64
N ARG A 199 -2.19 20.23 -5.59
CA ARG A 199 -3.60 20.11 -5.98
C ARG A 199 -4.22 18.89 -5.31
N ALA A 200 -5.33 19.09 -4.62
CA ALA A 200 -6.13 18.00 -4.09
C ALA A 200 -6.92 17.35 -5.25
N ILE A 201 -6.82 16.02 -5.33
CA ILE A 201 -7.59 15.18 -6.24
C ILE A 201 -8.43 14.25 -5.35
N ASP A 202 -9.74 14.24 -5.59
CA ASP A 202 -10.75 13.41 -4.92
C ASP A 202 -11.46 12.52 -5.95
#